data_AF-A0A7V0M0Z2-F1
#
_entry.id   AF-A0A7V0M0Z2-F1
#
_cell.length_a   1.000
_cell.length_b   1.000
_cell.length_c   1.000
_cell.angle_alpha   90.00
_cell.angle_beta   90.00
_cell.angle_gamma   90.00
#
_symmetry.space_group_name_H-M   'P 1'
#
loop_
_entity.id
_entity.type
_entity.pdbx_description
1 polymer ?
#
loop_
_entity_poly.entity_id
_entity_poly.type
_entity_poly.pdbx_seq_one_letter_code
_entity_poly.pdbx_strand_id
1 'polypeptide(L)'
;MADEKVLGKDWGSDIMQRKKTFLLIHALEVGGPEIRKEIYKILDQPEIKPQDIIRVLELFKETDMLKAAEKRIRFHIQLARNSLLTLPETEGRRNLEEFLQLVSHRNY
;
A
#
# COMPACT_ATOMS: atom_id res chain seq x y z
N MET A 1 -7.81 -10.11 -11.60
CA MET A 1 -6.70 -11.09 -11.43
C MET A 1 -5.30 -10.45 -11.47
N ALA A 2 -5.05 -9.36 -12.21
CA ALA A 2 -3.76 -8.67 -12.18
C ALA A 2 -3.52 -7.88 -10.87
N ASP A 3 -4.55 -7.18 -10.36
CA ASP A 3 -4.38 -6.26 -9.22
C ASP A 3 -4.26 -6.95 -7.86
N GLU A 4 -4.81 -8.16 -7.72
CA GLU A 4 -4.70 -8.98 -6.51
C GLU A 4 -3.28 -9.52 -6.31
N LYS A 5 -2.52 -9.68 -7.40
CA LYS A 5 -1.07 -9.95 -7.33
C LYS A 5 -0.31 -8.70 -6.87
N VAL A 6 -0.63 -7.53 -7.45
CA VAL A 6 0.06 -6.27 -7.15
C VAL A 6 -0.13 -5.81 -5.70
N LEU A 7 -1.33 -5.99 -5.14
CA LEU A 7 -1.62 -5.64 -3.75
C LEU A 7 -1.18 -6.71 -2.73
N GLY A 8 -0.73 -7.88 -3.20
CA GLY A 8 -0.43 -9.05 -2.38
C GLY A 8 -1.70 -9.74 -1.86
N LYS A 9 -1.55 -10.87 -1.15
CA LYS A 9 -2.72 -11.60 -0.60
C LYS A 9 -3.29 -10.95 0.68
N ASP A 10 -2.53 -10.10 1.34
CA ASP A 10 -2.83 -9.68 2.71
C ASP A 10 -3.80 -8.49 2.81
N TRP A 11 -3.92 -7.65 1.77
CA TRP A 11 -4.75 -6.44 1.84
C TRP A 11 -6.23 -6.75 2.07
N GLY A 12 -6.76 -7.84 1.47
CA GLY A 12 -8.16 -8.24 1.66
C GLY A 12 -8.43 -8.66 3.10
N SER A 13 -7.49 -9.40 3.69
CA SER A 13 -7.52 -9.78 5.11
C SER A 13 -7.46 -8.55 6.03
N ASP A 14 -6.66 -7.54 5.68
CA ASP A 14 -6.58 -6.28 6.41
C ASP A 14 -7.92 -5.53 6.40
N ILE A 15 -8.64 -5.50 5.27
CA ILE A 15 -9.99 -4.91 5.19
C ILE A 15 -10.99 -5.72 6.01
N MET A 16 -10.97 -7.06 5.94
CA MET A 16 -11.83 -7.91 6.78
C MET A 16 -11.63 -7.64 8.28
N GLN A 17 -10.38 -7.38 8.68
CA GLN A 17 -9.99 -7.04 10.05
C GLN A 17 -10.14 -5.54 10.38
N ARG A 18 -10.62 -4.72 9.43
CA ARG A 18 -10.79 -3.26 9.58
C ARG A 18 -9.49 -2.53 9.95
N LYS A 19 -8.34 -3.02 9.49
CA LYS A 19 -7.06 -2.36 9.74
C LYS A 19 -6.97 -1.06 8.95
N LYS A 20 -6.53 -0.01 9.63
CA LYS A 20 -6.31 1.32 9.05
C LYS A 20 -4.95 1.37 8.35
N THR A 21 -4.81 0.62 7.26
CA THR A 21 -3.58 0.58 6.45
C THR A 21 -3.46 1.82 5.56
N PHE A 22 -2.27 2.02 5.00
CA PHE A 22 -2.00 3.12 4.06
C PHE A 22 -3.02 3.16 2.91
N LEU A 23 -3.34 2.01 2.32
CA LEU A 23 -4.25 1.91 1.18
C LEU A 23 -5.64 2.45 1.53
N LEU A 24 -6.17 2.03 2.69
CA LEU A 24 -7.49 2.44 3.18
C LEU A 24 -7.52 3.92 3.56
N ILE A 25 -6.53 4.39 4.33
CA ILE A 25 -6.46 5.80 4.75
C ILE A 25 -6.36 6.70 3.53
N HIS A 26 -5.48 6.35 2.58
CA HIS A 26 -5.27 7.17 1.39
C HIS A 26 -6.52 7.23 0.51
N ALA A 27 -7.20 6.10 0.30
CA ALA A 27 -8.45 6.06 -0.45
C ALA A 27 -9.56 6.90 0.21
N LEU A 28 -9.62 6.92 1.55
CA LEU A 28 -10.54 7.80 2.29
C LEU A 28 -10.14 9.27 2.17
N GLU A 29 -8.85 9.61 2.16
CA GLU A 29 -8.38 10.99 2.04
C GLU A 29 -8.68 11.58 0.66
N VAL A 30 -8.38 10.85 -0.42
CA VAL A 30 -8.51 11.35 -1.79
C VAL A 30 -9.86 11.03 -2.42
N GLY A 31 -10.53 9.98 -1.95
CA GLY A 31 -11.87 9.63 -2.36
C GLY A 31 -12.85 10.72 -1.97
N GLY A 32 -13.68 11.15 -2.92
CA GLY A 32 -14.74 12.11 -2.66
C GLY A 32 -15.78 11.57 -1.65
N PRO A 33 -16.80 12.38 -1.32
CA PRO A 33 -17.82 12.02 -0.32
C PRO A 33 -18.49 10.65 -0.56
N GLU A 34 -18.76 10.31 -1.83
CA GLU A 34 -19.42 9.05 -2.18
C GLU A 34 -18.52 7.83 -1.93
N ILE A 35 -17.26 7.89 -2.36
CA ILE A 35 -16.27 6.82 -2.12
C ILE A 35 -16.08 6.61 -0.61
N ARG A 36 -15.93 7.71 0.16
CA ARG A 36 -15.81 7.63 1.62
C ARG A 36 -17.01 6.95 2.25
N LYS A 37 -18.22 7.39 1.88
CA LYS A 37 -19.48 6.85 2.39
C LYS A 37 -19.60 5.37 2.11
N GLU A 38 -19.21 4.93 0.92
CA GLU A 38 -19.28 3.51 0.55
C GLU A 38 -18.26 2.65 1.29
N ILE A 39 -17.01 3.13 1.42
CA ILE A 39 -15.99 2.45 2.22
C ILE A 39 -16.45 2.32 3.68
N TYR A 40 -16.96 3.40 4.30
CA TYR A 40 -17.46 3.34 5.67
C TYR A 40 -18.65 2.39 5.82
N LYS A 41 -19.59 2.42 4.87
CA LYS A 41 -20.73 1.48 4.86
C LYS A 41 -20.26 0.02 4.88
N ILE A 42 -19.21 -0.32 4.15
CA ILE A 42 -18.61 -1.66 4.16
C ILE A 42 -17.96 -1.97 5.50
N LEU A 43 -17.16 -1.04 6.04
CA LEU A 43 -16.46 -1.24 7.30
C LEU A 43 -17.41 -1.36 8.52
N ASP A 44 -18.58 -0.72 8.46
CA ASP A 44 -19.59 -0.75 9.52
C ASP A 44 -20.49 -1.99 9.48
N GLN A 45 -20.39 -2.83 8.45
CA GLN A 45 -21.13 -4.10 8.41
C GLN A 45 -20.69 -5.00 9.58
N PRO A 46 -21.59 -5.80 10.18
CA PRO A 46 -21.21 -6.75 11.23
C PRO A 46 -20.21 -7.80 10.71
N GLU A 47 -20.36 -8.19 9.45
CA GLU A 47 -19.49 -9.13 8.74
C GLU A 47 -19.16 -8.57 7.37
N ILE A 48 -17.88 -8.61 6.98
CA ILE A 48 -17.39 -8.18 5.65
C ILE A 48 -17.22 -9.43 4.79
N LYS A 49 -17.94 -9.50 3.68
CA LYS A 49 -17.94 -10.66 2.79
C LYS A 49 -16.92 -10.49 1.66
N PRO A 50 -16.54 -11.58 0.96
CA PRO A 50 -15.61 -11.48 -0.19
C PRO A 50 -16.06 -10.48 -1.27
N GLN A 51 -17.37 -10.30 -1.45
CA GLN A 51 -17.93 -9.34 -2.40
C GLN A 51 -17.63 -7.89 -1.99
N ASP A 52 -17.67 -7.59 -0.69
CA ASP A 52 -17.32 -6.27 -0.17
C ASP A 52 -15.82 -5.98 -0.39
N ILE A 53 -14.96 -6.99 -0.27
CA ILE A 53 -13.53 -6.87 -0.57
C ILE A 53 -13.30 -6.51 -2.04
N ILE A 54 -14.01 -7.17 -2.95
CA ILE A 54 -13.97 -6.83 -4.39
C ILE A 54 -14.45 -5.39 -4.60
N ARG A 55 -15.50 -4.96 -3.91
CA ARG A 55 -15.99 -3.57 -4.02
C ARG A 55 -14.98 -2.54 -3.52
N VAL A 56 -14.31 -2.80 -2.40
CA VAL A 56 -13.23 -1.93 -1.90
C VAL A 56 -12.07 -1.84 -2.91
N LEU A 57 -11.73 -2.95 -3.59
CA LEU A 57 -10.72 -2.93 -4.65
C LEU A 57 -11.11 -2.03 -5.83
N GLU A 58 -12.38 -2.03 -6.24
CA GLU A 58 -12.87 -1.13 -7.28
C GLU A 58 -12.75 0.34 -6.86
N LEU A 59 -13.17 0.67 -5.63
CA LEU A 59 -13.04 2.01 -5.05
C LEU A 59 -11.56 2.45 -4.96
N PHE A 60 -10.64 1.54 -4.65
CA PHE A 60 -9.21 1.81 -4.70
C PHE A 60 -8.71 2.14 -6.11
N LYS A 61 -9.27 1.54 -7.16
CA LYS A 61 -8.92 1.88 -8.54
C LYS A 61 -9.45 3.24 -8.94
N GLU A 62 -10.68 3.58 -8.51
CA GLU A 62 -11.28 4.90 -8.76
C GLU A 62 -10.47 6.06 -8.13
N THR A 63 -9.68 5.76 -7.10
CA THR A 63 -8.81 6.72 -6.40
C THR A 63 -7.35 6.69 -6.86
N ASP A 64 -7.01 5.95 -7.93
CA ASP A 64 -5.63 5.78 -8.41
C ASP A 64 -4.66 5.28 -7.32
N MET A 65 -5.18 4.55 -6.34
CA MET A 65 -4.48 4.24 -5.08
C MET A 65 -3.18 3.46 -5.31
N LEU A 66 -3.14 2.55 -6.29
CA LEU A 66 -1.93 1.79 -6.63
C LEU A 66 -0.76 2.71 -7.02
N LYS A 67 -1.02 3.73 -7.84
CA LYS A 67 0.00 4.71 -8.25
C LYS A 67 0.49 5.51 -7.03
N ALA A 68 -0.40 5.82 -6.10
CA ALA A 68 -0.04 6.51 -4.87
C ALA A 68 0.84 5.64 -3.95
N ALA A 69 0.50 4.35 -3.81
CA ALA A 69 1.31 3.39 -3.07
C ALA A 69 2.71 3.24 -3.68
N GLU A 70 2.81 3.06 -5.00
CA GLU A 70 4.09 3.02 -5.69
C GLU A 70 4.91 4.31 -5.51
N LYS A 71 4.27 5.48 -5.61
CA LYS A 71 4.94 6.77 -5.38
C LYS A 71 5.49 6.86 -3.97
N ARG A 72 4.74 6.38 -2.97
CA ARG A 72 5.18 6.35 -1.57
C ARG A 72 6.34 5.37 -1.35
N ILE A 73 6.29 4.19 -1.97
CA ILE A 73 7.39 3.21 -1.96
C ILE A 73 8.65 3.85 -2.55
N ARG A 74 8.58 4.42 -3.76
CA ARG A 74 9.72 5.08 -4.42
C ARG A 74 10.29 6.21 -3.55
N PHE A 75 9.42 7.01 -2.94
CA PHE A 75 9.84 8.08 -2.02
C PHE A 75 10.66 7.54 -0.84
N HIS A 76 10.19 6.49 -0.16
CA HIS A 76 10.91 5.93 0.99
C HIS A 76 12.19 5.19 0.59
N ILE A 77 12.21 4.50 -0.55
CA ILE A 77 13.44 3.90 -1.10
C ILE A 77 14.49 4.97 -1.37
N GLN A 78 14.09 6.08 -2.00
CA GLN A 78 15.02 7.19 -2.28
C GLN A 78 15.51 7.86 -0.98
N LEU A 79 14.62 8.05 0.00
CA LEU A 79 14.99 8.59 1.29
C LEU A 79 16.01 7.69 1.99
N ALA A 80 15.79 6.37 2.01
CA ALA A 80 16.72 5.40 2.59
C ALA A 80 18.08 5.43 1.88
N ARG A 81 18.10 5.48 0.53
CA ARG A 81 19.33 5.61 -0.25
C ARG A 81 20.09 6.89 0.12
N ASN A 82 19.41 8.03 0.18
CA ASN A 82 20.02 9.31 0.54
C ASN A 82 20.62 9.28 1.96
N SER A 83 19.91 8.66 2.92
CA SER A 83 20.41 8.50 4.29
C SER A 83 21.63 7.58 4.38
N LEU A 84 21.73 6.55 3.54
CA LEU A 84 22.93 5.70 3.50
C LEU A 84 24.14 6.47 2.98
N LEU A 85 23.97 7.32 1.97
CA LEU A 85 25.05 8.11 1.38
C LEU A 85 25.66 9.13 2.35
N THR A 86 24.99 9.48 3.46
CA THR A 86 25.58 10.34 4.50
C THR A 86 26.55 9.59 5.43
N LEU A 87 26.59 8.25 5.35
CA LEU A 87 27.45 7.41 6.16
C LEU A 87 28.78 7.11 5.44
N PRO A 88 29.89 6.95 6.19
CA PRO A 88 31.17 6.56 5.62
C PRO A 88 31.07 5.20 4.92
N GLU A 89 31.85 5.03 3.86
CA GLU A 89 31.88 3.78 3.12
C GLU A 89 32.50 2.66 3.95
N THR A 90 31.65 1.69 4.31
CA THR A 90 32.00 0.55 5.12
C THR A 90 31.33 -0.69 4.55
N GLU A 91 31.78 -1.88 4.98
CA GLU A 91 31.09 -3.13 4.66
C GLU A 91 29.63 -3.11 5.12
N GLY A 92 29.36 -2.58 6.32
CA GLY A 92 28.00 -2.41 6.82
C GLY A 92 27.13 -1.52 5.92
N ARG A 93 27.66 -0.40 5.41
CA ARG A 93 26.94 0.46 4.47
C ARG A 93 26.61 -0.28 3.17
N ARG A 94 27.58 -1.01 2.60
CA ARG A 94 27.40 -1.81 1.38
C ARG A 94 26.34 -2.89 1.55
N ASN A 95 26.35 -3.61 2.67
CA ASN A 95 25.33 -4.62 2.98
C ASN A 95 23.91 -4.02 3.04
N LEU A 96 23.76 -2.82 3.60
CA LEU A 96 22.48 -2.11 3.63
C LEU A 96 22.05 -1.61 2.25
N GLU A 97 23.00 -1.16 1.42
CA GLU A 97 22.73 -0.77 0.02
C GLU A 97 22.25 -1.97 -0.82
N GLU A 98 22.89 -3.13 -0.67
CA GLU A 98 22.46 -4.38 -1.31
C GLU A 98 21.07 -4.81 -0.85
N PHE A 99 20.81 -4.76 0.46
CA PHE A 99 19.49 -5.05 1.01
C PHE A 99 18.42 -4.10 0.45
N LEU A 100 18.72 -2.79 0.38
CA LEU A 100 17.83 -1.79 -0.19
C LEU A 100 17.55 -2.08 -1.67
N GLN A 101 18.57 -2.48 -2.45
CA GLN A 101 18.38 -2.88 -3.85
C GLN A 101 17.46 -4.10 -3.96
N LEU A 102 17.62 -5.10 -3.09
CA LEU A 102 16.79 -6.30 -3.06
C LEU A 102 15.32 -5.97 -2.78
N VAL A 103 15.06 -5.13 -1.78
CA VAL A 103 13.69 -4.69 -1.43
C VAL A 103 13.07 -3.83 -2.54
N SER A 104 13.86 -3.02 -3.24
CA SER A 104 13.38 -2.12 -4.30
C SER A 104 12.86 -2.84 -5.56
N HIS A 105 13.34 -4.05 -5.82
CA HIS A 105 13.02 -4.83 -7.03
C HIS A 105 12.09 -6.01 -6.76
N ARG A 106 11.48 -6.10 -5.57
CA ARG A 106 10.47 -7.12 -5.30
C ARG A 106 9.24 -6.86 -6.17
N ASN A 107 9.05 -7.71 -7.19
CA ASN A 107 7.77 -7.85 -7.87
C ASN A 107 6.86 -8.71 -6.98
N TYR A 108 5.66 -8.20 -6.69
CA TYR A 108 4.61 -8.89 -5.91
C TYR A 108 3.66 -9.66 -6.84
#